data_AF-A0A1Z8RPK5-F1
#
_entry.id   AF-A0A1Z8RPK5-F1
#
_cell.length_a   1.000
_cell.length_b   1.000
_cell.length_c   1.000
_cell.angle_alpha   90.00
_cell.angle_beta   90.00
_cell.angle_gamma   90.00
#
_symmetry.space_group_name_H-M   'P 1'
#
loop_
_entity.id
_entity.type
_entity.pdbx_description
1 polymer ?
#
loop_
_entity_poly.entity_id
_entity_poly.type
_entity_poly.pdbx_seq_one_letter_code
_entity_poly.pdbx_strand_id
1 'polypeptide(L)'
;MIKLLKNIFANQNSIGEEQDIKDLELLCGLMIEAAYTDGEIDKNELKKIKSSLIDIFEEKPDQVDSVLNQAIKNKIIPNPFTIIHLLSIKIFLMIKSFYS
;
A
#
# COMPACT_ATOMS: atom_id res chain seq x y z
N MET A 1 9.98 13.23 6.58
CA MET A 1 9.27 12.09 5.95
C MET A 1 10.11 11.39 4.89
N ILE A 2 10.64 12.07 3.86
CA ILE A 2 11.51 11.46 2.82
C ILE A 2 12.73 10.72 3.40
N LYS A 3 13.34 11.24 4.48
CA LYS A 3 14.46 10.59 5.17
C LYS A 3 14.06 9.29 5.89
N LEU A 4 12.81 9.18 6.35
CA LEU A 4 12.28 7.98 6.98
C LEU A 4 12.07 6.89 5.92
N LEU A 5 11.44 7.25 4.80
CA LEU A 5 11.32 6.39 3.61
C LEU A 5 12.71 5.94 3.15
N LYS A 6 13.64 6.89 2.93
CA LYS A 6 15.03 6.56 2.55
C LYS A 6 15.73 5.64 3.54
N ASN A 7 15.49 5.76 4.85
CA ASN A 7 16.10 4.88 5.84
C ASN A 7 15.45 3.49 5.89
N ILE A 8 14.15 3.39 5.62
CA ILE A 8 13.46 2.10 5.46
C ILE A 8 14.04 1.36 4.25
N PHE A 9 14.20 2.05 3.12
CA PHE A 9 14.77 1.47 1.89
C PHE A 9 16.30 1.27 1.92
N ALA A 10 17.07 2.10 2.63
CA ALA A 10 18.53 2.01 2.66
C ALA A 10 19.08 0.87 3.55
N ASN A 11 18.26 0.35 4.47
CA ASN A 11 18.67 -0.74 5.36
C ASN A 11 18.41 -2.14 4.77
N GLN A 12 17.88 -2.23 3.54
CA GLN A 12 17.46 -3.46 2.87
C GLN A 12 18.59 -4.16 2.09
N ASN A 13 19.82 -3.62 2.10
CA ASN A 13 21.00 -4.21 1.46
C ASN A 13 21.45 -5.57 2.07
N SER A 14 20.65 -6.22 2.91
CA SER A 14 20.87 -7.59 3.38
C SER A 14 20.29 -8.60 2.40
N ILE A 15 21.03 -8.81 1.31
CA ILE A 15 21.10 -9.96 0.40
C ILE A 15 20.09 -11.08 0.67
N GLY A 16 18.98 -11.06 -0.06
CA GLY A 16 18.07 -12.21 -0.22
C GLY A 16 16.83 -11.85 -1.06
N GLU A 17 16.55 -12.61 -2.11
CA GLU A 17 15.39 -12.40 -3.01
C GLU A 17 14.04 -12.35 -2.27
N GLU A 18 13.95 -12.98 -1.10
CA GLU A 18 12.76 -13.00 -0.25
C GLU A 18 12.52 -11.68 0.52
N GLN A 19 13.57 -10.87 0.70
CA GLN A 19 13.49 -9.55 1.34
C GLN A 19 13.05 -8.50 0.31
N ASP A 20 13.59 -8.56 -0.91
CA ASP A 20 13.21 -7.67 -2.01
C ASP A 20 11.69 -7.75 -2.33
N ILE A 21 11.12 -8.96 -2.30
CA ILE A 21 9.67 -9.14 -2.52
C ILE A 21 8.84 -8.52 -1.39
N LYS A 22 9.27 -8.64 -0.13
CA LYS A 22 8.58 -8.05 1.03
C LYS A 22 8.63 -6.52 0.98
N ASP A 23 9.73 -5.96 0.50
CA ASP A 23 9.90 -4.52 0.36
C ASP A 23 9.05 -3.97 -0.79
N LEU A 24 8.92 -4.72 -1.90
CA LEU A 24 8.00 -4.41 -2.99
C LEU A 24 6.52 -4.51 -2.55
N GLU A 25 6.16 -5.51 -1.75
CA GLU A 25 4.83 -5.65 -1.15
C GLU A 25 4.47 -4.45 -0.28
N LEU A 26 5.41 -4.01 0.57
CA LEU A 26 5.22 -2.86 1.44
C LEU A 26 5.05 -1.57 0.63
N LEU A 27 5.92 -1.35 -0.36
CA LEU A 27 5.85 -0.17 -1.24
C LEU A 27 4.53 -0.13 -2.02
N CYS A 28 4.13 -1.25 -2.64
CA CYS A 28 2.84 -1.37 -3.33
C CYS A 28 1.68 -1.07 -2.39
N GLY A 29 1.68 -1.66 -1.19
CA GLY A 29 0.64 -1.45 -0.18
C GLY A 29 0.50 0.03 0.20
N LEU A 30 1.62 0.74 0.40
CA LEU A 30 1.62 2.17 0.71
C LEU A 30 1.08 3.02 -0.45
N MET A 31 1.47 2.71 -1.69
CA MET A 31 1.00 3.45 -2.86
C MET A 31 -0.50 3.25 -3.10
N ILE A 32 -0.99 2.03 -2.92
CA ILE A 32 -2.41 1.69 -2.98
C ILE A 32 -3.18 2.34 -1.82
N GLU A 33 -2.60 2.46 -0.62
CA GLU A 33 -3.22 3.18 0.49
C GLU A 33 -3.37 4.67 0.23
N ALA A 34 -2.33 5.29 -0.33
CA ALA A 34 -2.36 6.69 -0.71
C ALA A 34 -3.33 6.98 -1.88
N ALA A 35 -3.42 6.09 -2.86
CA ALA A 35 -4.33 6.26 -4.00
C ALA A 35 -5.80 6.15 -3.59
N TYR A 36 -6.15 5.25 -2.66
CA TYR A 36 -7.52 5.06 -2.19
C TYR A 36 -8.02 6.10 -1.17
N THR A 37 -7.36 7.25 -1.06
CA THR A 37 -7.70 8.23 0.00
C THR A 37 -9.11 8.81 -0.16
N ASP A 38 -9.67 8.76 -1.36
CA ASP A 38 -11.03 9.13 -1.72
C ASP A 38 -12.04 7.97 -1.62
N GLY A 39 -11.58 6.74 -1.35
CA GLY A 39 -12.42 5.56 -1.17
C GLY A 39 -12.62 4.71 -2.42
N GLU A 40 -11.97 5.05 -3.54
CA GLU A 40 -11.91 4.21 -4.74
C GLU A 40 -10.50 4.23 -5.35
N ILE A 41 -10.20 3.29 -6.23
CA ILE A 41 -8.99 3.37 -7.08
C ILE A 41 -9.45 3.09 -8.49
N ASP A 42 -9.18 4.03 -9.39
CA ASP A 42 -9.49 3.86 -10.80
C ASP A 42 -8.38 3.09 -11.54
N LYS A 43 -8.67 2.66 -12.78
CA LYS A 43 -7.72 1.93 -13.61
C LYS A 43 -6.52 2.79 -14.05
N ASN A 44 -6.69 4.11 -14.16
CA ASN A 44 -5.63 5.04 -14.55
C ASN A 44 -4.63 5.26 -13.40
N GLU A 45 -5.10 5.38 -12.17
CA GLU A 45 -4.31 5.45 -10.95
C GLU A 45 -3.52 4.16 -10.77
N LEU A 46 -4.17 3.02 -10.95
CA LEU A 46 -3.49 1.73 -10.92
C LEU A 46 -2.37 1.64 -11.97
N LYS A 47 -2.64 2.13 -13.19
CA LYS A 47 -1.64 2.19 -14.26
C LYS A 47 -0.48 3.13 -13.91
N LYS A 48 -0.74 4.27 -13.27
CA LYS A 48 0.30 5.21 -12.81
C LYS A 48 1.15 4.64 -11.67
N ILE A 49 0.54 3.88 -10.75
CA ILE A 49 1.28 3.17 -9.69
C ILE A 49 2.20 2.14 -10.34
N LYS A 50 1.67 1.32 -11.25
CA LYS A 50 2.47 0.33 -11.99
C LYS A 50 3.63 0.98 -12.75
N SER A 51 3.39 2.06 -13.50
CA SER A 51 4.45 2.74 -14.22
C SER A 51 5.47 3.35 -13.25
N SER A 52 5.05 3.89 -12.11
CA SER A 52 5.99 4.43 -11.11
C SER A 52 6.88 3.33 -10.54
N LEU A 53 6.33 2.15 -10.22
CA LEU A 53 7.09 1.02 -9.71
C LEU A 53 8.14 0.52 -10.72
N ILE A 54 7.78 0.44 -11.99
CA ILE A 54 8.70 -0.03 -13.05
C ILE A 54 9.71 1.05 -13.45
N ASP A 55 9.24 2.28 -13.69
CA ASP A 55 10.04 3.33 -14.34
C ASP A 55 10.86 4.15 -13.33
N ILE A 56 10.41 4.28 -12.08
CA ILE A 56 11.07 5.10 -11.04
C ILE A 56 11.82 4.22 -10.03
N PHE A 57 11.23 3.09 -9.65
CA PHE A 57 11.83 2.16 -8.68
C PHE A 57 12.57 0.99 -9.34
N GLU A 58 12.58 0.93 -10.69
CA GLU A 58 13.31 -0.07 -11.48
C GLU A 58 12.93 -1.53 -11.15
N GLU A 59 11.69 -1.75 -10.71
CA GLU A 59 11.18 -3.05 -10.29
C GLU A 59 10.82 -3.94 -11.49
N LYS A 60 10.90 -5.26 -11.29
CA LYS A 60 10.57 -6.24 -12.35
C LYS A 60 9.07 -6.24 -12.67
N PRO A 61 8.66 -6.04 -13.93
CA PRO A 61 7.24 -5.96 -14.31
C PRO A 61 6.42 -7.18 -13.86
N ASP A 62 7.00 -8.38 -13.97
CA ASP A 62 6.35 -9.64 -13.62
C ASP A 62 6.04 -9.74 -12.12
N GLN A 63 6.93 -9.22 -11.27
CA GLN A 63 6.75 -9.20 -9.82
C GLN A 63 5.76 -8.12 -9.40
N VAL A 64 5.85 -6.93 -10.02
CA VAL A 64 4.93 -5.82 -9.79
C VAL A 64 3.49 -6.25 -10.06
N ASP A 65 3.21 -6.94 -11.17
CA ASP A 65 1.84 -7.38 -11.48
C ASP A 65 1.29 -8.36 -10.44
N SER A 66 2.10 -9.30 -9.96
CA SER A 66 1.67 -10.24 -8.91
C SER A 66 1.33 -9.51 -7.61
N VAL A 67 2.24 -8.66 -7.15
CA VAL A 67 2.12 -7.93 -5.87
C VAL A 67 0.98 -6.92 -5.92
N LEU A 68 0.84 -6.18 -7.01
CA LEU A 68 -0.23 -5.18 -7.17
C LEU A 68 -1.61 -5.85 -7.15
N ASN A 69 -1.76 -7.00 -7.83
CA ASN A 69 -2.99 -7.77 -7.81
C ASN A 69 -3.31 -8.31 -6.40
N GLN A 70 -2.31 -8.73 -5.63
CA GLN A 70 -2.48 -9.14 -4.24
C GLN A 70 -2.89 -7.95 -3.35
N ALA A 71 -2.23 -6.80 -3.48
CA ALA A 71 -2.54 -5.59 -2.71
C ALA A 71 -3.97 -5.10 -2.96
N ILE A 72 -4.40 -5.10 -4.22
CA ILE A 72 -5.79 -4.79 -4.60
C ILE A 72 -6.75 -5.81 -4.00
N LYS A 73 -6.45 -7.11 -4.09
CA LYS A 73 -7.34 -8.16 -3.58
C LYS A 73 -7.50 -8.11 -2.06
N ASN A 74 -6.42 -7.80 -1.34
CA ASN A 74 -6.45 -7.58 0.12
C ASN A 74 -7.26 -6.34 0.52
N LYS A 75 -7.42 -5.38 -0.39
CA LYS A 75 -8.17 -4.14 -0.16
C LYS A 75 -9.63 -4.23 -0.60
N ILE A 76 -9.90 -4.87 -1.75
CA ILE A 76 -11.22 -5.06 -2.35
C ILE A 76 -12.00 -6.21 -1.69
N ILE A 77 -11.30 -7.21 -1.16
CA ILE A 77 -11.89 -8.20 -0.26
C ILE A 77 -11.47 -7.79 1.14
N PRO A 78 -12.17 -6.84 1.79
CA PRO A 78 -11.90 -6.57 3.17
C PRO A 78 -12.33 -7.83 3.93
N ASN A 79 -11.33 -8.56 4.39
CA ASN A 79 -11.48 -9.57 5.42
C ASN A 79 -12.41 -8.99 6.50
N PRO A 80 -13.46 -9.70 6.92
CA PRO A 80 -14.50 -9.15 7.79
C PRO A 80 -13.94 -8.56 9.09
N PHE A 81 -12.79 -9.07 9.55
CA PHE A 81 -12.02 -8.54 10.66
C PHE A 81 -11.53 -7.09 10.45
N THR A 82 -11.09 -6.73 9.24
CA THR A 82 -10.60 -5.40 8.88
C THR A 82 -11.74 -4.40 8.71
N ILE A 83 -12.90 -4.86 8.22
CA ILE A 83 -14.13 -4.03 8.20
C ILE A 83 -14.53 -3.66 9.61
N ILE A 84 -14.55 -4.63 10.53
CA ILE A 84 -14.88 -4.40 11.95
C ILE A 84 -13.89 -3.43 12.59
N HIS A 85 -12.59 -3.56 12.28
CA HIS A 85 -11.56 -2.67 12.80
C HIS A 85 -11.62 -1.25 12.22
N LEU A 86 -11.93 -1.09 10.92
CA LEU A 86 -12.15 0.24 10.34
C LEU A 86 -13.44 0.89 10.86
N LEU A 87 -14.50 0.10 11.05
CA LEU A 87 -15.76 0.57 11.64
C LEU A 87 -15.55 1.04 13.08
N SER A 88 -14.78 0.30 13.89
CA SER A 88 -14.50 0.69 15.27
C SER A 88 -13.67 1.98 15.34
N ILE A 89 -12.70 2.17 14.44
CA ILE A 89 -11.93 3.42 14.33
C ILE A 89 -12.83 4.58 13.87
N LYS A 90 -13.67 4.40 12.85
CA LYS A 90 -14.60 5.43 12.36
C LYS A 90 -15.61 5.85 13.44
N ILE A 91 -16.18 4.90 14.17
CA ILE A 91 -17.10 5.17 15.29
C ILE A 91 -16.40 5.94 16.40
N PHE A 92 -15.17 5.55 16.76
CA PHE A 92 -14.38 6.25 17.77
C PHE A 92 -14.10 7.71 17.39
N LEU A 93 -13.69 7.96 16.14
CA LEU A 93 -13.46 9.31 15.64
C LEU A 93 -14.74 10.14 15.55
N MET A 94 -15.85 9.52 15.14
CA MET A 94 -17.16 10.18 15.10
C MET A 94 -17.60 10.61 16.50
N ILE A 95 -17.51 9.73 17.49
CA ILE A 95 -17.82 10.04 18.90
C ILE A 95 -16.94 11.19 19.38
N LYS A 96 -15.63 11.14 19.11
CA LYS A 96 -14.70 12.20 19.52
C LYS A 96 -15.06 13.58 18.91
N SER A 97 -15.64 13.60 17.72
CA SER A 97 -16.13 14.83 17.07
C SER A 97 -17.40 15.41 17.69
N PHE A 98 -18.17 14.63 18.46
CA PHE A 98 -19.39 15.11 19.14
C PHE A 98 -19.12 15.66 20.54
N TYR A 99 -17.94 15.39 21.11
CA TYR A 99 -17.57 15.78 22.47
C TYR A 99 -16.40 16.79 22.52
N SER A 100 -16.05 17.40 21.39
CA SER A 100 -15.06 18.50 21.28
C SER A 100 -15.69 19.72 20.63
#